data_AF-A0A2S8RTD0-F1
#
_entry.id   AF-A0A2S8RTD0-F1
#
_cell.length_a   1.000
_cell.length_b   1.000
_cell.length_c   1.000
_cell.angle_alpha   90.00
_cell.angle_beta   90.00
_cell.angle_gamma   90.00
#
_symmetry.space_group_name_H-M   'P 1'
#
loop_
_entity.id
_entity.type
_entity.pdbx_description
1 polymer ?
#
loop_
_entity_poly.entity_id
_entity_poly.type
_entity_poly.pdbx_seq_one_letter_code
_entity_poly.pdbx_strand_id
1 'polypeptide(L)'
;MADLDSVLFVEYGYDGKLPLALVEVAQDIGQEKPTGVIRELAKMANLPAFVALYTPATRANPASRAWHDIDRFRIKRVWPTPEPDWRTLSPGEWANALLQIRDWQLRRFVSRPASNDASY
;
A
#
# COMPACT_ATOMS: atom_id res chain seq x y z
N MET A 1 23.42 -16.20 7.24
CA MET A 1 23.14 -15.07 6.33
C MET A 1 21.84 -14.45 6.82
N ALA A 2 21.87 -13.22 7.32
CA ALA A 2 20.67 -12.52 7.76
C ALA A 2 20.21 -11.64 6.59
N ASP A 3 19.00 -11.88 6.10
CA ASP A 3 18.34 -11.00 5.13
C ASP A 3 17.64 -9.90 5.95
N LEU A 4 18.06 -8.65 5.77
CA LEU A 4 17.53 -7.52 6.53
C LEU A 4 16.62 -6.70 5.61
N ASP A 5 15.31 -6.91 5.75
CA ASP A 5 14.30 -6.06 5.14
C ASP A 5 14.13 -4.79 5.99
N SER A 6 14.84 -3.72 5.63
CA SER A 6 14.67 -2.40 6.26
C SER A 6 13.79 -1.49 5.40
N VAL A 7 12.75 -0.91 6.00
CA VAL A 7 11.98 0.18 5.39
C VAL A 7 12.45 1.50 5.99
N LEU A 8 13.15 2.31 5.21
CA LEU A 8 13.61 3.63 5.63
C LEU A 8 12.60 4.70 5.16
N PHE A 9 11.92 5.33 6.11
CA PHE A 9 11.09 6.50 5.84
C PHE A 9 11.93 7.77 6.01
N VAL A 10 12.28 8.42 4.91
CA VAL A 10 13.04 9.69 4.92
C VAL A 10 12.17 10.76 4.27
N GLU A 11 11.43 11.49 5.09
CA GLU A 11 10.69 12.65 4.63
C GLU A 11 10.77 13.77 5.66
N TYR A 12 10.99 15.01 5.20
CA TYR A 12 10.98 16.19 6.06
C TYR A 12 9.55 16.73 6.18
N GLY A 13 9.19 17.27 7.35
CA GLY A 13 7.84 17.80 7.60
C GLY A 13 6.77 16.71 7.63
N TYR A 14 7.01 15.64 8.39
CA TYR A 14 6.04 14.56 8.60
C TYR A 14 5.02 14.88 9.69
N ASP A 15 5.19 15.99 10.42
CA ASP A 15 4.20 16.47 11.38
C ASP A 15 2.87 16.70 10.65
N GLY A 16 1.85 15.92 11.04
CA GLY A 16 0.53 15.93 10.41
C GLY A 16 0.33 14.92 9.28
N LYS A 17 1.34 14.13 8.91
CA LYS A 17 1.17 13.00 7.97
C LYS A 17 0.73 11.76 8.72
N LEU A 18 -0.28 11.10 8.16
CA LEU A 18 -0.89 9.91 8.75
C LEU A 18 -0.58 8.71 7.86
N PRO A 19 -0.01 7.62 8.39
CA PRO A 19 0.16 6.41 7.60
C PRO A 19 -1.22 5.77 7.36
N LEU A 20 -1.52 5.46 6.11
CA LEU A 20 -2.84 4.94 5.70
C LEU A 20 -2.78 3.46 5.29
N ALA A 21 -1.69 3.04 4.65
CA ALA A 21 -1.50 1.66 4.24
C ALA A 21 0.00 1.37 4.05
N LEU A 22 0.36 0.09 4.13
CA LEU A 22 1.65 -0.40 3.65
C LEU A 22 1.44 -1.05 2.28
N VAL A 23 2.23 -0.66 1.29
CA VAL A 23 2.15 -1.26 -0.05
C VAL A 23 3.54 -1.69 -0.47
N GLU A 24 3.72 -2.99 -0.66
CA GLU A 24 4.94 -3.53 -1.21
C GLU A 24 4.82 -3.65 -2.74
N VAL A 25 5.71 -2.98 -3.44
CA VAL A 25 5.69 -2.89 -4.91
C VAL A 25 6.85 -3.69 -5.51
N ALA A 26 6.60 -4.40 -6.60
CA ALA A 26 7.65 -5.02 -7.40
C ALA A 26 7.17 -5.20 -8.86
N GLN A 27 8.10 -5.44 -9.77
CA GLN A 27 7.74 -5.86 -11.12
C GLN A 27 7.12 -7.27 -11.08
N ASP A 28 6.08 -7.46 -11.88
CA ASP A 28 5.45 -8.75 -12.08
C ASP A 28 6.26 -9.62 -13.06
N ILE A 29 6.77 -10.73 -12.56
CA ILE A 29 7.47 -11.78 -13.30
C ILE A 29 6.77 -13.14 -13.15
N GLY A 30 5.49 -13.16 -12.74
CA GLY A 30 4.71 -14.38 -12.50
C GLY A 30 4.94 -15.03 -11.13
N GLN A 31 5.60 -14.32 -10.21
CA GLN A 31 5.92 -14.80 -8.87
C GLN A 31 4.73 -14.72 -7.90
N GLU A 32 4.73 -15.61 -6.91
CA GLU A 32 4.17 -15.33 -5.60
C GLU A 32 5.21 -14.56 -4.79
N LYS A 33 4.79 -13.55 -4.02
CA LYS A 33 5.72 -12.76 -3.19
C LYS A 33 5.57 -13.18 -1.72
N PRO A 34 6.66 -13.52 -1.00
CA PRO A 34 6.59 -13.72 0.44
C PRO A 34 6.14 -12.43 1.11
N THR A 35 5.07 -12.47 1.91
CA THR A 35 4.45 -11.28 2.49
C THR A 35 4.58 -11.22 4.01
N GLY A 36 5.42 -12.09 4.59
CA GLY A 36 5.54 -12.27 6.04
C GLY A 36 5.92 -10.98 6.77
N VAL A 37 6.98 -10.32 6.32
CA VAL A 37 7.48 -9.10 6.98
C VAL A 37 6.47 -7.96 6.90
N ILE A 38 5.98 -7.63 5.70
CA ILE A 38 4.99 -6.55 5.55
C ILE A 38 3.69 -6.86 6.32
N ARG A 39 3.27 -8.13 6.39
CA ARG A 39 2.09 -8.53 7.17
C ARG A 39 2.30 -8.30 8.67
N GLU A 40 3.43 -8.70 9.24
CA GLU A 40 3.68 -8.47 10.67
C GLU A 40 3.85 -6.98 10.98
N LEU A 41 4.53 -6.21 10.13
CA LEU A 41 4.61 -4.75 10.26
C LEU A 41 3.22 -4.09 10.22
N ALA A 42 2.37 -4.51 9.27
CA ALA A 42 1.00 -4.02 9.12
C ALA A 42 0.14 -4.33 10.34
N LYS A 43 0.31 -5.53 10.91
CA LYS A 43 -0.36 -5.95 12.13
C LYS A 43 0.09 -5.12 13.34
N MET A 44 1.39 -4.89 13.50
CA MET A 44 1.95 -4.06 14.58
C MET A 44 1.51 -2.59 14.46
N ALA A 45 1.53 -2.04 13.25
CA ALA A 45 1.08 -0.67 12.97
C ALA A 45 -0.46 -0.53 12.93
N ASN A 46 -1.18 -1.66 12.89
CA ASN A 46 -2.64 -1.72 12.72
C ASN A 46 -3.13 -0.96 11.47
N LEU A 47 -2.40 -1.14 10.37
CA LEU A 47 -2.66 -0.56 9.05
C LEU A 47 -2.94 -1.66 8.04
N PRO A 48 -3.79 -1.44 7.02
CA PRO A 48 -3.93 -2.40 5.94
C PRO A 48 -2.63 -2.52 5.13
N ALA A 49 -2.39 -3.71 4.59
CA ALA A 49 -1.24 -3.98 3.75
C ALA A 49 -1.58 -4.74 2.48
N PHE A 50 -0.88 -4.38 1.41
CA PHE A 50 -1.09 -4.89 0.07
C PHE A 50 0.25 -5.19 -0.60
N VAL A 51 0.25 -6.16 -1.50
CA VAL A 51 1.28 -6.33 -2.51
C VAL A 51 0.74 -5.85 -3.85
N ALA A 52 1.53 -5.07 -4.57
CA ALA A 52 1.22 -4.57 -5.90
C ALA A 52 2.34 -4.95 -6.88
N LEU A 53 2.07 -5.95 -7.72
CA LEU A 53 3.00 -6.39 -8.77
C LEU A 53 2.62 -5.73 -10.09
N TYR A 54 3.50 -4.92 -10.67
CA TYR A 54 3.19 -4.18 -11.90
C TYR A 54 3.76 -4.86 -13.14
N THR A 55 2.99 -4.91 -14.23
CA THR A 55 3.48 -5.27 -15.56
C THR A 55 3.85 -4.00 -16.32
N PRO A 56 5.10 -3.83 -16.79
CA PRO A 56 5.48 -2.70 -17.63
C PRO A 56 4.72 -2.71 -18.96
N ALA A 57 4.27 -1.54 -19.41
CA ALA A 57 3.68 -1.36 -20.72
C ALA A 57 4.76 -1.19 -21.81
N THR A 58 4.38 -1.46 -23.06
CA THR A 58 5.26 -1.18 -24.22
C THR A 58 5.42 0.31 -24.49
N ARG A 59 4.47 1.14 -24.04
CA ARG A 59 4.51 2.60 -24.18
C ARG A 59 5.36 3.26 -23.08
N ALA A 60 5.94 4.39 -23.39
CA ALA A 60 6.70 5.20 -22.42
C ALA A 60 5.76 5.91 -21.44
N ASN A 61 6.23 6.11 -20.21
CA ASN A 61 5.52 6.85 -19.17
C ASN A 61 5.39 8.34 -19.59
N PRO A 62 4.17 8.91 -19.58
CA PRO A 62 3.94 10.28 -20.03
C PRO A 62 4.62 11.34 -19.15
N ALA A 63 4.81 11.06 -17.86
CA ALA A 63 5.50 11.95 -16.92
C ALA A 63 7.03 11.83 -17.01
N SER A 64 7.54 10.68 -17.47
CA SER A 64 8.97 10.47 -17.68
C SER A 64 9.24 9.44 -18.76
N ARG A 65 9.55 9.91 -19.97
CA ARG A 65 9.77 9.03 -21.15
C ARG A 65 10.92 8.04 -21.03
N ALA A 66 11.81 8.23 -20.05
CA ALA A 66 12.91 7.29 -19.76
C ALA A 66 12.43 5.95 -19.19
N TRP A 67 11.19 5.88 -18.69
CA TRP A 67 10.62 4.68 -18.08
C TRP A 67 9.41 4.19 -18.87
N HIS A 68 9.17 2.88 -18.81
CA HIS A 68 7.92 2.29 -19.30
C HIS A 68 6.74 2.76 -18.44
N ASP A 69 5.58 2.98 -19.07
CA ASP A 69 4.32 3.13 -18.35
C ASP A 69 3.91 1.79 -17.72
N ILE A 70 2.81 1.76 -16.97
CA ILE A 70 2.27 0.54 -16.36
C ILE A 70 1.07 0.06 -17.18
N ASP A 71 1.06 -1.23 -17.51
CA ASP A 71 -0.05 -1.86 -18.24
C ASP A 71 -1.14 -2.31 -17.26
N ARG A 72 -0.74 -3.00 -16.20
CA ARG A 72 -1.63 -3.56 -15.18
C ARG A 72 -0.90 -3.83 -13.88
N PHE A 73 -1.69 -4.10 -12.85
CA PHE A 73 -1.25 -4.59 -11.56
C PHE A 73 -1.90 -5.93 -11.22
N ARG A 74 -1.14 -6.84 -10.61
CA ARG A 74 -1.69 -7.89 -9.74
C ARG A 74 -1.61 -7.39 -8.30
N ILE A 75 -2.77 -7.22 -7.67
CA ILE A 75 -2.92 -6.74 -6.30
C ILE A 75 -3.38 -7.89 -5.42
N LYS A 76 -2.83 -7.97 -4.21
CA LYS A 76 -3.32 -8.87 -3.16
C LYS A 76 -3.26 -8.18 -1.82
N ARG A 77 -4.38 -8.15 -1.11
CA ARG A 77 -4.40 -7.72 0.30
C ARG A 77 -3.80 -8.83 1.17
N VAL A 78 -2.82 -8.45 1.98
CA VAL A 78 -2.12 -9.37 2.88
C VAL A 78 -2.50 -9.15 4.34
N TRP A 79 -3.08 -8.00 4.67
CA TRP A 79 -3.63 -7.68 5.98
C TRP A 79 -4.60 -6.49 5.90
N PRO A 80 -5.62 -6.37 6.77
CA PRO A 80 -6.25 -7.46 7.54
C PRO A 80 -6.94 -8.45 6.60
N THR A 81 -7.31 -9.64 7.08
CA THR A 81 -8.07 -10.67 6.32
C THR A 81 -7.51 -10.90 4.91
N PRO A 82 -6.34 -11.57 4.79
CA PRO A 82 -5.66 -11.76 3.51
C PRO A 82 -6.60 -12.31 2.43
N GLU A 83 -6.52 -11.76 1.23
CA GLU A 83 -7.26 -12.29 0.08
C GLU A 83 -6.64 -13.64 -0.33
N PRO A 84 -7.47 -14.64 -0.71
CA PRO A 84 -6.96 -15.93 -1.19
C PRO A 84 -6.26 -15.77 -2.54
N ASP A 85 -6.86 -14.98 -3.43
CA ASP A 85 -6.47 -14.85 -4.82
C ASP A 85 -5.97 -13.44 -5.18
N TRP A 86 -5.21 -13.36 -6.25
CA TRP A 86 -4.76 -12.10 -6.84
C TRP A 86 -5.88 -11.45 -7.63
N ARG A 87 -6.00 -10.12 -7.53
CA ARG A 87 -6.88 -9.31 -8.36
C ARG A 87 -6.04 -8.63 -9.44
N THR A 88 -6.48 -8.74 -10.69
CA THR A 88 -5.86 -7.97 -11.78
C THR A 88 -6.60 -6.66 -11.94
N LEU A 89 -5.88 -5.55 -11.84
CA LEU A 89 -6.43 -4.19 -11.96
C LEU A 89 -5.62 -3.39 -12.99
N SER A 90 -6.31 -2.52 -13.72
CA SER A 90 -5.66 -1.44 -14.47
C SER A 90 -5.05 -0.39 -13.52
N PRO A 91 -4.12 0.46 -13.99
CA PRO A 91 -3.59 1.56 -13.19
C PRO A 91 -4.67 2.50 -12.66
N GLY A 92 -5.71 2.77 -13.45
CA GLY A 92 -6.84 3.61 -13.04
C GLY A 92 -7.67 2.98 -11.92
N GLU A 93 -7.96 1.68 -12.01
CA GLU A 93 -8.66 0.96 -10.95
C GLU A 93 -7.86 0.90 -9.65
N TRP A 94 -6.54 0.69 -9.74
CA TRP A 94 -5.69 0.70 -8.56
C TRP A 94 -5.61 2.10 -7.92
N ALA A 95 -5.47 3.15 -8.73
CA ALA A 95 -5.51 4.53 -8.23
C ALA A 95 -6.83 4.84 -7.50
N ASN A 96 -7.98 4.42 -8.07
CA ASN A 96 -9.28 4.58 -7.42
C ASN A 96 -9.38 3.78 -6.11
N ALA A 97 -8.84 2.56 -6.06
CA ALA A 97 -8.79 1.77 -4.83
C ALA A 97 -7.95 2.45 -3.74
N LEU A 98 -6.81 3.07 -4.09
CA LEU A 98 -6.00 3.84 -3.14
C LEU A 98 -6.76 5.03 -2.55
N LEU A 99 -7.57 5.72 -3.34
CA LEU A 99 -8.46 6.79 -2.84
C LEU A 99 -9.50 6.23 -1.84
N GLN A 100 -10.11 5.09 -2.14
CA GLN A 100 -11.05 4.43 -1.23
C GLN A 100 -10.38 4.00 0.08
N ILE A 101 -9.16 3.44 0.00
CA ILE A 101 -8.37 3.07 1.18
C ILE A 101 -8.09 4.30 2.04
N ARG A 102 -7.70 5.42 1.43
CA ARG A 102 -7.49 6.69 2.12
C ARG A 102 -8.74 7.14 2.87
N ASP A 103 -9.88 7.16 2.21
CA ASP A 103 -11.14 7.62 2.82
C ASP A 103 -11.55 6.75 4.01
N TRP A 104 -11.44 5.42 3.87
CA TRP A 104 -11.72 4.49 4.96
C TRP A 104 -10.82 4.72 6.17
N GLN A 105 -9.51 4.87 5.94
CA GLN A 105 -8.53 5.09 7.00
C GLN A 105 -8.75 6.43 7.69
N LEU A 106 -8.97 7.51 6.93
CA LEU A 106 -9.27 8.82 7.52
C LEU A 106 -10.50 8.79 8.42
N ARG A 107 -11.59 8.12 8.01
CA ARG A 107 -12.78 7.96 8.88
C ARG A 107 -12.45 7.27 10.20
N ARG A 108 -11.59 6.25 10.17
CA ARG A 108 -11.14 5.54 11.37
C ARG A 108 -10.32 6.41 12.32
N PHE A 109 -9.55 7.37 11.80
CA PHE A 109 -8.76 8.29 12.63
C PHE A 109 -9.58 9.48 13.14
N VAL A 110 -10.56 9.96 12.36
CA VAL A 110 -11.49 11.03 12.77
C VAL A 110 -12.46 10.54 13.86
N SER A 111 -12.79 9.25 13.91
CA SER A 111 -13.74 8.69 14.87
C SER A 111 -13.16 8.34 16.25
N ARG A 112 -11.98 8.84 16.63
CA ARG A 112 -11.44 8.66 17.98
C ARG A 112 -11.89 9.83 18.87
N PRO A 113 -12.76 9.61 19.87
CA PRO A 113 -13.00 10.64 20.88
C PRO A 113 -11.68 10.95 21.59
N ALA A 114 -11.41 12.23 21.81
CA ALA A 114 -10.30 12.64 22.66
C ALA A 114 -10.60 12.16 24.09
N SER A 115 -9.57 11.78 24.86
CA SER A 115 -9.75 11.39 26.27
C SER A 115 -10.40 12.48 27.14
N ASN A 116 -10.52 13.71 26.61
CA ASN A 116 -11.13 14.86 27.26
C ASN A 116 -12.62 15.04 26.91
N ASP A 117 -13.16 14.28 25.94
CA ASP A 117 -14.55 14.40 25.48
C ASP A 117 -15.58 13.77 26.45
N ALA A 118 -15.12 12.99 27.42
CA ALA A 118 -15.97 12.39 28.45
C ALA A 118 -16.16 13.31 29.68
N SER A 119 -15.60 14.51 29.67
CA SER A 119 -15.50 15.39 30.85
C SER A 119 -15.94 16.83 30.58
N TYR A 120 -17.06 16.99 29.88
CA TYR A 120 -17.85 18.23 29.86
C TYR A 120 -19.32 17.92 30.12
#